data_AF-A0A078RXR4-F1
#
_entry.id   AF-A0A078RXR4-F1
#
_cell.length_a   1.000
_cell.length_b   1.000
_cell.length_c   1.000
_cell.angle_alpha   90.00
_cell.angle_beta   90.00
_cell.angle_gamma   90.00
#
_symmetry.space_group_name_H-M   'P 1'
#
loop_
_entity.id
_entity.type
_entity.pdbx_description
1 polymer ?
#
loop_
_entity_poly.entity_id
_entity_poly.type
_entity_poly.pdbx_seq_one_letter_code
_entity_poly.pdbx_strand_id
1 'polypeptide(L)' 'MPVTKKKETYSEAMARLEKIVSQIDNNELEIDVLAEKIKEANGIIAFCSDKLTKADKEIEKLLSEKWESEE' A
#
# COMPACT_ATOMS: atom_id res chain seq x y z
N MET A 1 3.66 22.95 16.03
CA MET A 1 2.72 21.80 16.02
C MET A 1 3.55 20.54 15.76
N PRO A 2 3.47 19.49 16.58
CA PRO A 2 4.32 18.33 16.41
C PRO A 2 3.80 17.50 15.23
N VAL A 3 4.59 17.42 14.16
CA VAL A 3 4.39 16.47 13.07
C VAL A 3 4.72 15.07 13.61
N THR A 4 3.73 14.46 14.25
CA THR A 4 3.73 13.01 14.52
C THR A 4 3.90 12.31 13.18
N LYS A 5 5.03 11.63 12.98
CA LYS A 5 5.28 10.70 11.88
C LYS A 5 4.22 9.59 11.96
N LYS A 6 3.03 9.86 11.41
CA LYS A 6 1.95 8.87 11.32
C LYS A 6 2.44 7.82 10.34
N LYS A 7 2.50 6.57 10.81
CA LYS A 7 2.69 5.41 9.92
C LYS A 7 1.61 5.50 8.86
N GLU A 8 2.00 5.66 7.59
CA GLU A 8 1.07 5.80 6.47
C GLU A 8 0.06 4.64 6.52
N THR A 9 -1.23 4.96 6.59
CA THR A 9 -2.27 3.93 6.62
C THR A 9 -2.49 3.36 5.22
N TYR A 10 -3.08 2.15 5.15
CA TYR A 10 -3.38 1.55 3.84
C TYR A 10 -4.30 2.45 3.01
N SER A 11 -5.28 3.08 3.67
CA SER A 11 -6.21 4.01 3.03
C SER A 11 -5.51 5.27 2.52
N GLU A 12 -4.58 5.85 3.27
CA GLU A 12 -3.78 7.00 2.80
C GLU A 12 -2.90 6.62 1.61
N ALA A 13 -2.26 5.45 1.66
CA ALA A 13 -1.45 4.93 0.57
C ALA A 13 -2.29 4.77 -0.71
N MET A 14 -3.49 4.18 -0.61
CA MET A 14 -4.40 4.06 -1.76
C MET A 14 -4.89 5.41 -2.29
N ALA A 15 -5.23 6.36 -1.42
CA ALA A 15 -5.61 7.70 -1.85
C ALA A 15 -4.48 8.41 -2.63
N ARG A 16 -3.22 8.19 -2.25
CA ARG A 16 -2.05 8.70 -3.00
C ARG A 16 -1.93 7.99 -4.35
N LEU A 17 -2.13 6.68 -4.41
CA LEU A 17 -2.09 5.91 -5.65
C LEU A 17 -3.15 6.40 -6.64
N GLU A 18 -4.40 6.57 -6.21
CA GLU A 18 -5.48 7.10 -7.04
C GLU A 18 -5.17 8.49 -7.58
N LYS A 19 -4.60 9.35 -6.74
CA LYS A 19 -4.15 10.68 -7.16
C LYS A 19 -3.06 10.61 -8.23
N ILE A 20 -2.08 9.71 -8.06
CA ILE A 20 -1.02 9.50 -9.05
C ILE A 20 -1.60 9.00 -10.37
N VAL A 21 -2.51 8.01 -10.33
CA VAL A 21 -3.17 7.48 -11.53
C VAL A 21 -3.97 8.57 -12.23
N SER A 22 -4.75 9.36 -11.49
CA SER A 22 -5.50 10.49 -12.08
C SER A 22 -4.58 11.55 -12.69
N GLN A 23 -3.41 11.80 -12.09
CA GLN A 23 -2.41 12.70 -12.66
C GLN A 23 -1.80 12.15 -13.97
N ILE A 24 -1.56 10.84 -14.04
CA ILE A 24 -1.06 10.16 -15.25
C ILE A 24 -2.13 10.18 -16.36
N ASP A 25 -3.39 9.89 -16.01
CA ASP A 25 -4.52 9.80 -16.95
C ASP A 25 -4.84 11.15 -17.61
N ASN A 26 -4.64 12.26 -16.89
CA ASN A 26 -4.78 13.60 -17.45
C ASN A 26 -3.74 13.90 -18.55
N ASN A 27 -2.69 13.09 -18.72
CA ASN A 27 -1.73 13.11 -19.84
C ASN A 27 -1.07 14.48 -20.15
N GLU A 28 -1.15 15.46 -19.25
CA GLU A 28 -0.50 16.79 -19.37
C GLU A 28 0.92 16.82 -18.76
N LEU A 29 1.44 15.66 -18.34
CA LEU A 29 2.72 15.56 -17.65
C LEU A 29 3.86 15.22 -18.63
N GLU A 30 5.01 15.87 -18.44
CA GLU A 30 6.23 15.54 -19.16
C GLU A 30 6.69 14.10 -18.86
N ILE A 31 7.39 13.46 -19.82
CA ILE A 31 7.86 12.06 -19.71
C ILE A 31 8.66 11.81 -18.42
N ASP A 32 9.48 12.77 -18.00
CA ASP A 32 10.28 12.65 -16.79
C ASP A 32 9.41 12.59 -15.52
N VAL A 33 8.32 13.38 -15.50
CA VAL A 33 7.37 13.40 -14.38
C VAL A 33 6.54 12.12 -14.34
N LEU A 34 6.16 11.58 -15.50
CA LEU A 34 5.52 10.27 -15.62
C LEU A 34 6.39 9.17 -14.99
N ALA A 35 7.69 9.16 -15.28
CA ALA A 35 8.61 8.18 -14.73
C ALA A 35 8.73 8.27 -13.19
N GLU A 36 8.76 9.49 -12.64
CA GLU A 36 8.74 9.70 -11.18
C GLU A 36 7.43 9.23 -10.55
N LYS A 37 6.29 9.57 -11.15
CA LYS A 37 4.95 9.18 -10.69
C LYS A 37 4.77 7.67 -10.68
N ILE A 38 5.23 6.98 -11.72
CA ILE A 38 5.19 5.51 -11.78
C ILE A 38 6.07 4.88 -10.68
N LYS A 39 7.26 5.43 -10.42
CA LYS A 39 8.10 4.95 -9.30
C LYS A 39 7.42 5.14 -7.96
N GLU A 40 6.77 6.28 -7.74
CA GLU A 40 6.01 6.57 -6.52
C GLU A 40 4.84 5.59 -6.34
N ALA A 41 4.07 5.37 -7.42
CA ALA A 41 2.98 4.38 -7.44
C ALA A 41 3.49 2.97 -7.11
N ASN A 42 4.62 2.55 -7.69
CA ASN A 42 5.19 1.23 -7.43
C ASN A 42 5.62 1.05 -5.96
N GLY A 43 6.16 2.10 -5.34
CA GLY A 43 6.47 2.11 -3.90
C GLY A 43 5.23 1.94 -3.02
N ILE A 44 4.13 2.60 -3.39
CA ILE A 44 2.84 2.48 -2.70
C ILE A 44 2.27 1.05 -2.84
N ILE A 45 2.31 0.49 -4.05
CA ILE A 45 1.84 -0.89 -4.31
C ILE A 45 2.64 -1.89 -3.45
N ALA A 46 3.96 -1.75 -3.40
CA ALA A 46 4.81 -2.59 -2.56
C ALA A 46 4.44 -2.49 -1.07
N PHE A 47 4.18 -1.27 -0.58
CA PHE A 47 3.73 -1.05 0.79
C PHE A 47 2.38 -1.71 1.10
N CYS A 48 1.41 -1.56 0.19
CA CYS A 48 0.10 -2.18 0.30
C CYS A 48 0.20 -3.71 0.31
N SER A 49 1.01 -4.28 -0.57
CA SER A 49 1.25 -5.72 -0.68
C SER A 49 1.92 -6.30 0.58
N ASP A 50 2.90 -5.60 1.15
CA ASP A 50 3.56 -6.02 2.39
C ASP A 50 2.58 -6.04 3.58
N LYS A 51 1.69 -5.04 3.66
CA LYS A 51 0.62 -5.04 4.68
C LYS A 51 -0.36 -6.19 4.52
N LEU A 52 -0.83 -6.44 3.29
CA LEU A 52 -1.75 -7.55 3.02
C LEU A 52 -1.10 -8.88 3.37
N THR A 53 0.12 -9.12 2.90
CA THR A 53 0.89 -10.33 3.20
C THR A 53 1.08 -10.55 4.71
N LYS A 54 1.33 -9.48 5.48
CA LYS A 54 1.43 -9.58 6.95
C LYS A 54 0.09 -9.95 7.59
N ALA A 55 -1.00 -9.32 7.16
CA ALA A 55 -2.33 -9.64 7.64
C ALA A 55 -2.71 -11.09 7.30
N ASP A 56 -2.47 -11.54 6.07
CA ASP A 56 -2.73 -12.91 5.63
C ASP A 56 -1.96 -13.93 6.48
N LYS A 57 -0.65 -13.70 6.73
CA LYS A 57 0.14 -14.57 7.60
C LYS A 57 -0.38 -14.64 9.02
N GLU A 58 -0.86 -13.53 9.55
CA GLU A 58 -1.43 -13.48 10.90
C GLU A 58 -2.75 -14.27 10.97
N ILE A 59 -3.57 -14.18 9.93
CA ILE A 59 -4.80 -14.98 9.77
C ILE A 59 -4.47 -16.46 9.63
N GLU A 60 -3.51 -16.84 8.78
CA GLU A 60 -3.08 -18.25 8.62
C GLU A 60 -2.58 -18.83 9.93
N LYS A 61 -1.79 -18.07 10.69
CA LYS A 61 -1.31 -18.52 12.00
C LYS A 61 -2.47 -18.77 12.96
N LEU A 62 -3.41 -17.83 13.06
CA LEU A 62 -4.58 -17.96 13.93
C LEU A 62 -5.46 -19.16 13.52
N LEU A 63 -5.60 -19.43 12.22
CA LEU A 63 -6.33 -20.60 11.72
C LEU A 63 -5.61 -21.90 12.07
N SER A 64 -4.28 -21.95 11.92
CA SER A 64 -3.47 -23.12 12.30
C SER A 64 -3.57 -23.43 13.80
N GLU A 65 -3.43 -22.42 14.66
CA GLU A 65 -3.54 -22.59 16.13
C GLU A 65 -4.93 -23.09 16.54
N LYS A 66 -5.97 -22.70 15.80
CA LYS A 66 -7.35 -23.11 16.07
C LYS A 66 -7.61 -24.57 15.67
N TRP A 67 -6.97 -25.07 14.60
CA TRP A 67 -7.06 -26.47 14.21
C TRP A 67 -6.25 -27.40 15.12
N GLU A 68 -5.13 -26.95 15.69
CA GLU A 68 -4.37 -27.72 16.69
C GLU A 68 -5.06 -27.79 18.07
N SER A 69 -6.05 -26.93 18.34
CA SER A 69 -6.78 -26.91 19.62
C SER A 69 -8.04 -27.77 19.62
N GLU A 70 -8.47 -28.29 18.47
CA GLU A 70 -9.66 -29.16 18.33
C GLU A 70 -9.29 -30.65 18.14
N GLU A 71 -8.01 -31.02 18.23
CA GLU A 71 -7.51 -32.41 18.20
C GLU A 71 -6.96 -32.89 19.56
#